data_AF-A0AAV8QNA3-F1
#
_entry.id   AF-A0AAV8QNA3-F1
#
_cell.length_a   1.000
_cell.length_b   1.000
_cell.length_c   1.000
_cell.angle_alpha   90.00
_cell.angle_beta   90.00
_cell.angle_gamma   90.00
#
_symmetry.space_group_name_H-M   'P 1'
#
loop_
_entity.id
_entity.type
_entity.pdbx_description
1 polymer ?
#
loop_
_entity_poly.entity_id
_entity_poly.type
_entity_poly.pdbx_seq_one_letter_code
_entity_poly.pdbx_strand_id
1 'polypeptide(L)'
;MYSVALLQSLLVPHHPHLRVHKRRATSPSLWLRRLDVTAKPRHRFRPSATLRRPASDGSPATTNSCLPLLSLTETFRRHLGLLVHLAASAAFLIGFGARASTPASAAVALPTVVSSSVNETESNDTIIEQPAENEELKAALEAWKSKTYALTVPLRIVALRGSLPPSWIKDFIQVQGRRLRMNLEYRGGLESIFSDLISASDKGHLQPKSAMAADIISLGDSWLNFAIIRGLIEPVKHLEEQEWFKNLSNKWKVHLCRNDKGELDPNGYIWGAPYRWGPMVIAYKKEKFRRHNLRPIEDWSDLWRAELAGKVAMVDSSREVIGAVLKYMGSSYNTKDVETQVVGGRKAVLHNLRMLQRQVRLFDSVHYLKAFSSGDVWVAVGWSSDVIPVAKRMSNVAVIVPKSGSSLWADLWVIPYATRFKTDKIGGRVRSPSPLIYQWLEFCLQIARALPFQQEVIPGASPIAFEQYPGGPTESKKGKPKLDTNLVDGVPTPEILAKCELLEPLSEKALEDHEWLISSMDKSGSGWIRNILNSRSALFNSRGGNKKS
;
A
#
# COMPACT_ATOMS: atom_id res chain seq x y z
N MET A 1 60.65 27.57 -26.00
CA MET A 1 60.52 28.35 -27.25
C MET A 1 59.03 28.59 -27.50
N TYR A 2 58.68 29.79 -27.99
CA TYR A 2 57.39 30.33 -28.46
C TYR A 2 56.23 29.33 -28.69
N SER A 3 54.98 29.51 -28.22
CA SER A 3 54.14 30.69 -27.86
C SER A 3 53.58 31.51 -29.03
N VAL A 4 52.46 32.23 -28.78
CA VAL A 4 51.61 33.03 -29.70
C VAL A 4 50.60 32.19 -30.52
N ALA A 5 49.27 32.30 -30.50
CA ALA A 5 48.23 33.20 -29.92
C ALA A 5 47.51 34.20 -30.86
N LEU A 6 46.16 34.19 -30.75
CA LEU A 6 45.21 35.31 -30.82
C LEU A 6 44.74 35.97 -32.15
N LEU A 7 43.45 36.37 -32.06
CA LEU A 7 42.61 37.33 -32.80
C LEU A 7 41.64 36.75 -33.87
N GLN A 8 40.30 36.78 -33.77
CA GLN A 8 39.27 37.64 -33.11
C GLN A 8 38.82 38.86 -33.95
N SER A 9 37.61 38.78 -34.53
CA SER A 9 36.69 39.93 -34.79
C SER A 9 35.36 39.41 -35.43
N LEU A 10 34.18 39.64 -34.81
CA LEU A 10 33.16 40.68 -35.15
C LEU A 10 32.32 40.34 -36.43
N LEU A 11 31.00 40.59 -36.55
CA LEU A 11 30.08 41.54 -35.88
C LEU A 11 28.67 40.96 -35.57
N VAL A 12 27.98 41.62 -34.63
CA VAL A 12 26.51 41.81 -34.56
C VAL A 12 26.19 43.28 -34.86
N PRO A 13 25.13 43.61 -35.62
CA PRO A 13 24.13 44.61 -35.15
C PRO A 13 22.68 44.21 -35.53
N HIS A 14 21.68 44.22 -34.64
CA HIS A 14 20.95 45.32 -33.96
C HIS A 14 19.69 45.88 -34.68
N HIS A 15 18.66 46.11 -33.86
CA HIS A 15 17.32 46.69 -34.17
C HIS A 15 17.32 48.08 -34.84
N PRO A 16 16.15 48.52 -35.34
CA PRO A 16 15.55 49.71 -34.71
C PRO A 16 14.03 49.61 -34.36
N HIS A 17 13.56 50.65 -33.65
CA HIS A 17 12.22 50.81 -33.06
C HIS A 17 11.13 51.28 -34.03
N LEU A 18 9.83 51.18 -33.65
CA LEU A 18 8.91 52.34 -33.63
C LEU A 18 7.60 52.15 -32.82
N ARG A 19 7.41 53.13 -31.92
CA ARG A 19 6.27 53.66 -31.15
C ARG A 19 4.80 53.32 -31.46
N VAL A 20 4.11 52.92 -30.38
CA VAL A 20 2.88 53.51 -29.78
C VAL A 20 1.92 54.32 -30.67
N HIS A 21 0.63 53.91 -30.67
CA HIS A 21 -0.49 54.86 -30.69
C HIS A 21 -1.62 54.46 -29.72
N LYS A 22 -2.12 55.43 -28.95
CA LYS A 22 -3.30 55.31 -28.09
C LYS A 22 -4.58 55.27 -28.92
N ARG A 23 -5.58 54.48 -28.51
CA ARG A 23 -7.00 54.90 -28.54
C ARG A 23 -7.71 54.53 -27.24
N ARG A 24 -8.72 55.33 -26.90
CA ARG A 24 -9.44 55.39 -25.60
C ARG A 24 -10.94 55.20 -25.89
N ALA A 25 -11.69 54.85 -24.84
CA ALA A 25 -13.17 54.82 -24.78
C ALA A 25 -13.84 53.68 -25.60
N THR A 26 -15.03 53.19 -25.26
CA THR A 26 -16.06 53.67 -24.30
C THR A 26 -16.63 52.54 -23.42
N SER A 27 -17.19 52.90 -22.26
CA SER A 27 -18.22 52.13 -21.55
C SER A 27 -19.61 52.60 -22.01
N PRO A 28 -20.63 51.74 -21.97
CA PRO A 28 -21.87 52.17 -21.32
C PRO A 28 -22.51 51.11 -20.39
N SER A 29 -22.62 51.49 -19.12
CA SER A 29 -23.83 51.44 -18.26
C SER A 29 -24.94 50.37 -18.49
N LEU A 30 -25.22 49.63 -17.41
CA LEU A 30 -26.54 49.46 -16.76
C LEU A 30 -27.81 49.52 -17.62
N TRP A 31 -28.63 48.45 -17.58
CA TRP A 31 -30.08 48.58 -17.41
C TRP A 31 -30.69 47.40 -16.63
N LEU A 32 -31.61 47.72 -15.71
CA LEU A 32 -32.43 46.77 -14.95
C LEU A 32 -33.73 46.42 -15.71
N ARG A 33 -34.22 45.19 -15.51
CA ARG A 33 -35.65 44.76 -15.42
C ARG A 33 -35.62 43.26 -15.07
N ARG A 34 -36.06 42.77 -13.90
CA ARG A 34 -37.42 42.77 -13.33
C ARG A 34 -38.51 42.45 -14.34
N LEU A 35 -38.98 41.20 -14.31
CA LEU A 35 -40.35 40.81 -14.60
C LEU A 35 -40.75 39.68 -13.64
N ASP A 36 -41.49 40.05 -12.58
CA ASP A 36 -42.40 39.14 -11.89
C ASP A 36 -43.64 38.95 -12.78
N VAL A 37 -44.02 37.72 -13.10
CA VAL A 37 -45.43 37.36 -13.36
C VAL A 37 -45.73 35.96 -12.82
N THR A 38 -46.56 35.98 -11.78
CA THR A 38 -47.43 34.93 -11.21
C THR A 38 -47.80 33.73 -12.11
N ALA A 39 -47.79 32.51 -11.54
CA ALA A 39 -49.00 31.67 -11.38
C ALA A 39 -48.77 30.36 -10.59
N LYS A 40 -49.65 30.12 -9.60
CA LYS A 40 -50.00 28.81 -9.00
C LYS A 40 -51.45 28.53 -9.43
N PRO A 41 -51.99 27.28 -9.48
CA PRO A 41 -52.28 26.57 -8.21
C PRO A 41 -52.48 25.02 -8.21
N ARG A 42 -52.37 24.43 -7.00
CA ARG A 42 -53.08 23.21 -6.46
C ARG A 42 -52.79 21.85 -7.16
N HIS A 43 -53.03 20.67 -6.57
CA HIS A 43 -53.89 20.25 -5.44
C HIS A 43 -53.20 19.38 -4.36
N ARG A 44 -53.90 19.14 -3.23
CA ARG A 44 -53.48 18.39 -2.02
C ARG A 44 -54.27 17.07 -1.85
N PHE A 45 -53.61 16.05 -1.25
CA PHE A 45 -54.10 15.05 -0.25
C PHE A 45 -55.33 14.15 -0.51
N ARG A 46 -55.10 12.80 -0.45
CA ARG A 46 -55.59 11.76 0.51
C ARG A 46 -57.10 11.71 0.95
N PRO A 47 -57.58 10.62 1.61
CA PRO A 47 -57.26 9.18 1.55
C PRO A 47 -58.52 8.24 1.66
N SER A 48 -58.34 6.91 1.62
CA SER A 48 -59.08 5.83 2.37
C SER A 48 -59.05 4.50 1.57
N ALA A 49 -59.30 3.29 2.06
CA ALA A 49 -59.09 2.56 3.33
C ALA A 49 -59.95 1.26 3.26
N THR A 50 -59.50 0.14 3.84
CA THR A 50 -60.29 -1.10 4.12
C THR A 50 -60.79 -1.94 2.90
N LEU A 51 -61.07 -3.26 2.94
CA LEU A 51 -61.10 -4.29 4.01
C LEU A 51 -60.95 -5.75 3.44
N ARG A 52 -60.61 -6.72 4.33
CA ARG A 52 -60.90 -8.20 4.32
C ARG A 52 -60.19 -9.20 3.37
N ARG A 53 -59.68 -10.28 4.02
CA ARG A 53 -59.57 -11.69 3.54
C ARG A 53 -60.91 -12.42 3.83
N PRO A 54 -61.28 -13.57 3.20
CA PRO A 54 -60.76 -14.95 3.44
C PRO A 54 -60.59 -15.74 2.11
N ALA A 55 -60.32 -17.05 1.98
CA ALA A 55 -59.58 -18.15 2.64
C ALA A 55 -59.81 -19.44 1.78
N SER A 56 -58.96 -20.46 1.95
CA SER A 56 -59.17 -21.91 1.68
C SER A 56 -59.38 -22.51 0.25
N ASP A 57 -58.67 -23.65 0.08
CA ASP A 57 -58.96 -24.88 -0.69
C ASP A 57 -58.75 -25.01 -2.22
N GLY A 58 -58.24 -26.18 -2.62
CA GLY A 58 -58.25 -26.67 -4.02
C GLY A 58 -56.96 -27.28 -4.58
N SER A 59 -56.54 -28.47 -4.11
CA SER A 59 -55.80 -29.48 -4.93
C SER A 59 -56.81 -30.51 -5.47
N PRO A 60 -56.53 -31.41 -6.44
CA PRO A 60 -55.23 -31.91 -6.96
C PRO A 60 -55.10 -31.67 -8.51
N ALA A 61 -54.41 -32.42 -9.40
CA ALA A 61 -53.77 -33.74 -9.34
C ALA A 61 -52.68 -34.01 -10.43
N THR A 62 -51.85 -35.03 -10.18
CA THR A 62 -51.25 -36.07 -11.07
C THR A 62 -51.08 -35.81 -12.59
N THR A 63 -49.94 -36.16 -13.21
CA THR A 63 -49.36 -37.52 -13.25
C THR A 63 -47.85 -37.58 -13.56
N ASN A 64 -47.18 -38.57 -12.93
CA ASN A 64 -46.12 -39.50 -13.40
C ASN A 64 -45.14 -39.08 -14.54
N SER A 65 -43.83 -39.39 -14.48
CA SER A 65 -43.27 -40.72 -14.15
C SER A 65 -41.74 -40.76 -13.82
N CYS A 66 -41.37 -41.72 -12.96
CA CYS A 66 -40.14 -42.53 -12.82
C CYS A 66 -38.69 -41.98 -13.01
N LEU A 67 -38.02 -41.80 -11.86
CA LEU A 67 -36.80 -42.48 -11.36
C LEU A 67 -36.28 -43.74 -12.12
N PRO A 68 -34.97 -44.11 -12.07
CA PRO A 68 -34.17 -44.39 -10.84
C PRO A 68 -32.80 -43.65 -10.77
N LEU A 69 -32.18 -43.32 -9.62
CA LEU A 69 -31.89 -44.01 -8.34
C LEU A 69 -30.81 -45.11 -8.44
N LEU A 70 -29.56 -44.79 -8.06
CA LEU A 70 -28.60 -45.75 -7.48
C LEU A 70 -27.43 -45.07 -6.72
N SER A 71 -27.23 -45.51 -5.47
CA SER A 71 -26.01 -45.53 -4.64
C SER A 71 -25.04 -44.31 -4.64
N LEU A 72 -25.04 -43.44 -3.62
CA LEU A 72 -24.39 -43.59 -2.29
C LEU A 72 -22.85 -43.61 -2.26
N THR A 73 -22.30 -42.47 -1.82
CA THR A 73 -21.21 -42.34 -0.82
C THR A 73 -19.98 -43.26 -0.91
N GLU A 74 -19.01 -42.90 -1.76
CA GLU A 74 -17.61 -43.31 -1.55
C GLU A 74 -16.63 -42.29 -2.13
N THR A 75 -16.06 -41.43 -1.28
CA THR A 75 -14.80 -40.65 -1.51
C THR A 75 -14.44 -39.74 -0.32
N PHE A 76 -15.40 -39.32 0.51
CA PHE A 76 -15.16 -38.42 1.66
C PHE A 76 -14.66 -39.12 2.95
N ARG A 77 -14.11 -40.34 2.85
CA ARG A 77 -13.61 -41.14 3.98
C ARG A 77 -12.26 -41.83 3.69
N ARG A 78 -11.25 -41.09 3.21
CA ARG A 78 -9.88 -41.65 3.03
C ARG A 78 -8.68 -40.77 3.44
N HIS A 79 -8.88 -39.56 3.98
CA HIS A 79 -7.78 -38.75 4.54
C HIS A 79 -8.10 -38.08 5.88
N LEU A 80 -8.75 -38.81 6.79
CA LEU A 80 -8.77 -38.46 8.21
C LEU A 80 -8.82 -39.74 9.06
N GLY A 81 -7.73 -40.04 9.78
CA GLY A 81 -7.67 -41.15 10.73
C GLY A 81 -6.55 -42.17 10.48
N LEU A 82 -5.34 -41.86 10.97
CA LEU A 82 -4.38 -42.87 11.46
C LEU A 82 -3.37 -42.18 12.39
N LEU A 83 -3.08 -42.84 13.53
CA LEU A 83 -2.18 -42.43 14.63
C LEU A 83 -2.73 -41.47 15.70
N VAL A 84 -3.73 -41.96 16.45
CA VAL A 84 -3.80 -41.75 17.91
C VAL A 84 -4.05 -43.11 18.58
N HIS A 85 -3.02 -43.63 19.26
CA HIS A 85 -3.06 -44.32 20.56
C HIS A 85 -1.85 -45.25 20.74
N LEU A 86 -1.01 -44.93 21.72
CA LEU A 86 -0.54 -45.90 22.71
C LEU A 86 -0.33 -45.13 24.02
N ALA A 87 -0.83 -45.68 25.12
CA ALA A 87 -0.90 -45.00 26.41
C ALA A 87 0.09 -45.61 27.41
N ALA A 88 0.44 -44.79 28.42
CA ALA A 88 0.82 -45.15 29.79
C ALA A 88 1.72 -46.39 30.02
N SER A 89 2.89 -46.17 30.63
CA SER A 89 3.12 -46.51 32.06
C SER A 89 4.61 -46.54 32.42
N ALA A 90 5.00 -45.82 33.47
CA ALA A 90 5.99 -46.26 34.47
C ALA A 90 6.01 -45.27 35.65
N ALA A 91 5.79 -45.75 36.87
CA ALA A 91 5.95 -45.03 38.12
C ALA A 91 7.01 -45.74 38.99
N PHE A 92 7.24 -45.23 40.21
CA PHE A 92 8.25 -45.67 41.21
C PHE A 92 9.69 -45.24 40.85
N LEU A 93 10.55 -44.80 41.78
CA LEU A 93 10.65 -45.02 43.25
C LEU A 93 10.54 -43.67 44.01
N ILE A 94 9.82 -43.49 45.12
CA ILE A 94 9.99 -44.01 46.50
C ILE A 94 11.40 -43.81 47.09
N GLY A 95 11.50 -42.99 48.14
CA GLY A 95 12.66 -42.86 49.02
C GLY A 95 12.41 -41.90 50.21
N PHE A 96 12.24 -42.45 51.42
CA PHE A 96 12.30 -41.74 52.72
C PHE A 96 13.72 -41.14 52.94
N GLY A 97 14.00 -40.16 53.81
CA GLY A 97 13.19 -39.34 54.72
C GLY A 97 14.04 -38.66 55.83
N ALA A 98 13.43 -37.73 56.59
CA ALA A 98 13.80 -37.22 57.94
C ALA A 98 15.02 -36.27 58.19
N ARG A 99 14.68 -35.09 58.77
CA ARG A 99 15.40 -34.25 59.78
C ARG A 99 16.77 -33.58 59.40
N ALA A 100 17.14 -32.40 59.91
CA ALA A 100 16.52 -31.47 60.89
C ALA A 100 17.02 -30.00 60.80
N SER A 101 16.24 -29.10 61.43
CA SER A 101 16.65 -27.87 62.17
C SER A 101 17.34 -26.65 61.50
N THR A 102 16.51 -25.62 61.29
CA THR A 102 16.69 -24.17 61.64
C THR A 102 17.69 -23.25 60.88
N PRO A 103 17.43 -21.92 60.86
CA PRO A 103 17.73 -21.10 59.67
C PRO A 103 18.71 -19.92 59.90
N ALA A 104 19.09 -19.27 58.79
CA ALA A 104 19.58 -17.88 58.79
C ALA A 104 18.88 -17.08 57.67
N SER A 105 18.31 -15.93 58.02
CA SER A 105 17.63 -15.01 57.09
C SER A 105 18.61 -14.06 56.41
N ALA A 106 18.32 -13.68 55.16
CA ALA A 106 18.32 -12.27 54.74
C ALA A 106 17.64 -12.12 53.36
N ALA A 107 16.53 -11.40 53.33
CA ALA A 107 15.96 -10.82 52.11
C ALA A 107 15.80 -9.31 52.34
N VAL A 108 16.16 -8.48 51.36
CA VAL A 108 15.95 -7.03 51.39
C VAL A 108 15.39 -6.58 50.03
N ALA A 109 14.49 -5.60 50.07
CA ALA A 109 13.53 -5.29 49.02
C ALA A 109 13.91 -4.08 48.15
N LEU A 110 12.98 -3.70 47.25
CA LEU A 110 13.04 -2.52 46.39
C LEU A 110 13.26 -1.20 47.16
N PRO A 111 13.92 -0.19 46.58
CA PRO A 111 13.86 1.19 47.04
C PRO A 111 12.67 1.94 46.42
N THR A 112 11.96 2.71 47.26
CA THR A 112 10.99 3.74 46.87
C THR A 112 11.60 5.13 47.12
N VAL A 113 11.11 6.14 46.40
CA VAL A 113 11.53 7.55 46.43
C VAL A 113 11.55 8.16 47.84
N VAL A 114 12.61 8.92 48.17
CA VAL A 114 12.57 10.08 49.10
C VAL A 114 13.43 11.21 48.52
N SER A 115 12.96 12.44 48.65
CA SER A 115 13.60 13.68 48.16
C SER A 115 14.78 14.15 49.02
N SER A 116 15.76 14.80 48.39
CA SER A 116 16.66 15.75 49.07
C SER A 116 17.03 16.91 48.14
N SER A 117 16.81 18.13 48.60
CA SER A 117 17.14 19.40 47.94
C SER A 117 18.62 19.76 48.04
N VAL A 118 19.15 20.53 47.08
CA VAL A 118 19.80 21.86 47.27
C VAL A 118 20.68 22.26 46.06
N ASN A 119 20.61 23.55 45.72
CA ASN A 119 21.47 24.38 44.84
C ASN A 119 21.51 24.11 43.32
N GLU A 120 20.84 25.04 42.63
CA GLU A 120 21.20 25.50 41.29
C GLU A 120 22.63 26.07 41.29
N THR A 121 23.42 25.68 40.31
CA THR A 121 24.58 26.47 39.85
C THR A 121 24.52 26.51 38.33
N GLU A 122 24.40 27.70 37.77
CA GLU A 122 24.32 27.91 36.32
C GLU A 122 25.63 27.50 35.65
N SER A 123 25.56 26.57 34.69
CA SER A 123 26.61 26.37 33.70
C SER A 123 26.00 26.53 32.31
N ASN A 124 26.37 27.62 31.63
CA ASN A 124 25.92 27.95 30.29
C ASN A 124 26.28 26.86 29.28
N ASP A 125 25.31 26.00 28.94
CA ASP A 125 25.33 25.27 27.67
C ASP A 125 24.57 26.08 26.63
N THR A 126 25.32 26.66 25.70
CA THR A 126 24.81 27.50 24.62
C THR A 126 23.88 26.70 23.70
N ILE A 127 22.57 26.92 23.83
CA ILE A 127 21.55 26.40 22.91
C ILE A 127 21.85 26.97 21.51
N ILE A 128 22.29 26.12 20.59
CA ILE A 128 22.33 26.44 19.16
C ILE A 128 21.00 26.03 18.54
N GLU A 129 20.43 26.97 17.78
CA GLU A 129 19.03 27.03 17.42
C GLU A 129 18.57 26.04 16.34
N GLN A 130 17.53 25.24 16.65
CA GLN A 130 16.47 24.85 15.69
C GLN A 130 15.03 25.12 16.20
N PRO A 131 14.64 26.34 16.63
CA PRO A 131 13.25 26.63 17.02
C PRO A 131 12.30 26.74 15.83
N ALA A 132 12.78 27.28 14.70
CA ALA A 132 11.94 27.73 13.58
C ALA A 132 11.11 26.61 12.94
N GLU A 133 11.72 25.49 12.58
CA GLU A 133 11.01 24.35 11.99
C GLU A 133 9.97 23.75 12.97
N ASN A 134 10.26 23.78 14.27
CA ASN A 134 9.35 23.26 15.29
C ASN A 134 8.13 24.17 15.49
N GLU A 135 8.31 25.49 15.47
CA GLU A 135 7.18 26.43 15.54
C GLU A 135 6.31 26.41 14.28
N GLU A 136 6.87 26.27 13.08
CA GLU A 136 6.07 26.14 11.86
C GLU A 136 5.24 24.84 11.85
N LEU A 137 5.83 23.72 12.28
CA LEU A 137 5.12 22.44 12.44
C LEU A 137 4.01 22.51 13.50
N LYS A 138 4.22 23.24 14.60
CA LYS A 138 3.17 23.50 15.61
C LYS A 138 2.07 24.39 15.04
N ALA A 139 2.42 25.50 14.38
CA ALA A 139 1.47 26.44 13.81
C ALA A 139 0.53 25.76 12.79
N ALA A 140 1.08 24.90 11.93
CA ALA A 140 0.28 24.08 11.00
C ALA A 140 -0.68 23.13 11.74
N LEU A 141 -0.25 22.54 12.87
CA LEU A 141 -1.10 21.66 13.69
C LEU A 141 -2.21 22.44 14.43
N GLU A 142 -1.92 23.63 14.96
CA GLU A 142 -2.92 24.50 15.61
C GLU A 142 -3.93 25.06 14.61
N ALA A 143 -3.49 25.45 13.40
CA ALA A 143 -4.40 25.86 12.33
C ALA A 143 -5.39 24.74 11.98
N TRP A 144 -4.91 23.50 11.85
CA TRP A 144 -5.74 22.33 11.56
C TRP A 144 -6.76 22.01 12.66
N LYS A 145 -6.38 22.13 13.95
CA LYS A 145 -7.26 21.89 15.11
C LYS A 145 -8.56 22.72 15.11
N SER A 146 -8.59 23.87 14.43
CA SER A 146 -9.77 24.73 14.37
C SER A 146 -10.95 24.12 13.59
N LYS A 147 -10.69 23.15 12.68
CA LYS A 147 -11.67 22.51 11.79
C LYS A 147 -12.56 21.48 12.53
N THR A 148 -13.53 21.94 13.33
CA THR A 148 -14.39 21.10 14.19
C THR A 148 -15.64 20.58 13.45
N TYR A 149 -15.89 19.26 13.45
CA TYR A 149 -17.06 18.63 12.79
C TYR A 149 -17.86 17.69 13.73
N ALA A 150 -19.04 17.25 13.30
CA ALA A 150 -20.02 16.54 14.13
C ALA A 150 -19.52 15.18 14.68
N LEU A 151 -19.16 15.17 15.97
CA LEU A 151 -18.48 14.09 16.70
C LEU A 151 -19.33 12.82 16.98
N THR A 152 -20.49 12.64 16.34
CA THR A 152 -21.45 11.56 16.67
C THR A 152 -21.32 10.31 15.79
N VAL A 153 -20.80 10.43 14.56
CA VAL A 153 -20.64 9.30 13.64
C VAL A 153 -19.23 8.70 13.77
N PRO A 154 -19.08 7.47 14.28
CA PRO A 154 -17.77 6.87 14.49
C PRO A 154 -17.02 6.57 13.18
N LEU A 155 -15.71 6.80 13.15
CA LEU A 155 -14.83 6.40 12.05
C LEU A 155 -14.37 4.94 12.20
N ARG A 156 -14.54 4.10 11.20
CA ARG A 156 -13.99 2.72 11.15
C ARG A 156 -12.91 2.61 10.08
N ILE A 157 -11.71 2.20 10.50
CA ILE A 157 -10.58 1.97 9.60
C ILE A 157 -10.15 0.50 9.68
N VAL A 158 -9.90 -0.12 8.53
CA VAL A 158 -9.22 -1.42 8.46
C VAL A 158 -7.83 -1.23 7.83
N ALA A 159 -6.80 -1.32 8.66
CA ALA A 159 -5.42 -1.01 8.29
C ALA A 159 -4.54 -2.26 8.17
N LEU A 160 -3.46 -2.16 7.39
CA LEU A 160 -2.37 -3.14 7.43
C LEU A 160 -1.67 -3.11 8.79
N ARG A 161 -1.39 -4.28 9.38
CA ARG A 161 -0.69 -4.38 10.66
C ARG A 161 0.71 -3.77 10.58
N GLY A 162 1.04 -2.89 11.52
CA GLY A 162 2.30 -2.16 11.52
C GLY A 162 2.37 -1.03 10.48
N SER A 163 1.26 -0.71 9.79
CA SER A 163 1.26 0.36 8.79
C SER A 163 1.09 1.78 9.37
N LEU A 164 0.78 1.89 10.66
CA LEU A 164 0.63 3.16 11.38
C LEU A 164 1.43 3.16 12.69
N PRO A 165 2.07 4.29 13.07
CA PRO A 165 2.70 4.44 14.37
C PRO A 165 1.62 4.44 15.47
N PRO A 166 1.82 3.75 16.61
CA PRO A 166 0.82 3.69 17.68
C PRO A 166 0.43 5.07 18.26
N SER A 167 1.35 6.05 18.22
CA SER A 167 1.09 7.43 18.67
C SER A 167 0.01 8.14 17.86
N TRP A 168 -0.05 7.91 16.54
CA TRP A 168 -0.96 8.63 15.64
C TRP A 168 -2.43 8.50 16.04
N ILE A 169 -2.84 7.37 16.60
CA ILE A 169 -4.23 7.15 17.02
C ILE A 169 -4.55 8.00 18.25
N LYS A 170 -3.63 8.06 19.22
CA LYS A 170 -3.75 8.92 20.39
C LYS A 170 -3.75 10.40 19.99
N ASP A 171 -2.83 10.80 19.11
CA ASP A 171 -2.71 12.17 18.60
C ASP A 171 -3.99 12.61 17.86
N PHE A 172 -4.54 11.76 16.99
CA PHE A 172 -5.77 12.04 16.24
C PHE A 172 -6.98 12.21 17.17
N ILE A 173 -7.14 11.30 18.16
CA ILE A 173 -8.18 11.42 19.19
C ILE A 173 -8.00 12.70 20.03
N GLN A 174 -6.75 13.06 20.36
CA GLN A 174 -6.45 14.25 21.15
C GLN A 174 -6.78 15.54 20.39
N VAL A 175 -6.50 15.60 19.08
CA VAL A 175 -6.83 16.77 18.25
C VAL A 175 -8.32 16.88 17.98
N GLN A 176 -8.98 15.81 17.52
CA GLN A 176 -10.42 15.85 17.22
C GLN A 176 -11.32 15.89 18.47
N GLY A 177 -10.72 15.76 19.66
CA GLY A 177 -11.38 15.94 20.94
C GLY A 177 -12.09 14.69 21.46
N ARG A 178 -12.32 14.66 22.78
CA ARG A 178 -12.74 13.48 23.55
C ARG A 178 -14.07 12.84 23.15
N ARG A 179 -14.88 13.47 22.28
CA ARG A 179 -16.14 12.89 21.79
C ARG A 179 -15.96 12.09 20.50
N LEU A 180 -14.80 12.19 19.84
CA LEU A 180 -14.45 11.35 18.69
C LEU A 180 -14.64 9.88 19.04
N ARG A 181 -15.34 9.14 18.18
CA ARG A 181 -15.40 7.67 18.25
C ARG A 181 -14.66 7.10 17.04
N MET A 182 -13.67 6.26 17.30
CA MET A 182 -12.88 5.60 16.26
C MET A 182 -12.79 4.09 16.55
N ASN A 183 -12.81 3.28 15.51
CA ASN A 183 -12.55 1.85 15.57
C ASN A 183 -11.49 1.50 14.52
N LEU A 184 -10.28 1.20 14.96
CA LEU A 184 -9.17 0.78 14.09
C LEU A 184 -8.93 -0.72 14.23
N GLU A 185 -8.98 -1.41 13.11
CA GLU A 185 -8.81 -2.86 13.03
C GLU A 185 -7.61 -3.21 12.14
N TYR A 186 -6.64 -3.95 12.68
CA TYR A 186 -5.44 -4.34 11.94
C TYR A 186 -5.56 -5.74 11.32
N ARG A 187 -5.34 -5.84 10.00
CA ARG A 187 -5.27 -7.10 9.24
C ARG A 187 -3.82 -7.50 8.96
N GLY A 188 -3.56 -8.80 8.82
CA GLY A 188 -2.19 -9.34 8.75
C GLY A 188 -1.43 -8.99 7.46
N GLY A 189 -2.14 -8.81 6.36
CA GLY A 189 -1.60 -8.43 5.05
C GLY A 189 -2.68 -7.79 4.18
N LEU A 190 -2.28 -6.99 3.19
CA LEU A 190 -3.19 -6.27 2.29
C LEU A 190 -4.06 -7.23 1.46
N GLU A 191 -3.51 -8.39 1.06
CA GLU A 191 -4.26 -9.47 0.40
C GLU A 191 -5.50 -9.85 1.21
N SER A 192 -5.37 -10.02 2.53
CA SER A 192 -6.52 -10.38 3.39
C SER A 192 -7.60 -9.28 3.49
N ILE A 193 -7.23 -8.00 3.31
CA ILE A 193 -8.19 -6.89 3.22
C ILE A 193 -8.92 -6.97 1.89
N PHE A 194 -8.17 -7.14 0.80
CA PHE A 194 -8.68 -7.18 -0.57
C PHE A 194 -9.57 -8.39 -0.85
N SER A 195 -9.20 -9.59 -0.36
CA SER A 195 -10.04 -10.79 -0.44
C SER A 195 -11.37 -10.64 0.31
N ASP A 196 -11.40 -9.89 1.42
CA ASP A 196 -12.64 -9.59 2.16
C ASP A 196 -13.55 -8.67 1.34
N LEU A 197 -13.01 -7.67 0.61
CA LEU A 197 -13.79 -6.86 -0.34
C LEU A 197 -14.42 -7.70 -1.45
N ILE A 198 -13.64 -8.58 -2.08
CA ILE A 198 -14.11 -9.48 -3.13
C ILE A 198 -15.18 -10.42 -2.56
N SER A 199 -14.93 -11.04 -1.39
CA SER A 199 -15.89 -11.96 -0.79
C SER A 199 -17.21 -11.28 -0.40
N ALA A 200 -17.17 -10.06 0.12
CA ALA A 200 -18.37 -9.27 0.40
C ALA A 200 -19.11 -8.85 -0.89
N SER A 201 -18.36 -8.48 -1.93
CA SER A 201 -18.88 -8.18 -3.26
C SER A 201 -19.66 -9.36 -3.85
N ASP A 202 -19.01 -10.52 -3.95
CA ASP A 202 -19.54 -11.69 -4.64
C ASP A 202 -20.73 -12.31 -3.89
N LYS A 203 -20.75 -12.21 -2.56
CA LYS A 203 -21.89 -12.64 -1.72
C LYS A 203 -23.08 -11.68 -1.76
N GLY A 204 -22.92 -10.45 -2.25
CA GLY A 204 -23.97 -9.42 -2.25
C GLY A 204 -24.47 -8.99 -0.87
N HIS A 205 -23.82 -9.41 0.23
CA HIS A 205 -24.26 -9.19 1.60
C HIS A 205 -23.14 -8.65 2.49
N LEU A 206 -23.43 -7.55 3.19
CA LEU A 206 -22.46 -6.76 3.94
C LEU A 206 -22.39 -7.19 5.41
N GLN A 207 -21.36 -7.96 5.77
CA GLN A 207 -21.09 -8.33 7.16
C GLN A 207 -20.50 -7.14 7.96
N PRO A 208 -20.96 -6.85 9.20
CA PRO A 208 -20.52 -5.67 9.95
C PRO A 208 -19.01 -5.55 10.21
N LYS A 209 -18.29 -6.68 10.25
CA LYS A 209 -16.82 -6.73 10.43
C LYS A 209 -16.03 -6.81 9.11
N SER A 210 -16.68 -6.92 7.96
CA SER A 210 -15.97 -6.95 6.66
C SER A 210 -15.24 -5.64 6.40
N ALA A 211 -14.09 -5.67 5.72
CA ALA A 211 -13.40 -4.51 5.17
C ALA A 211 -14.32 -3.67 4.26
N MET A 212 -15.25 -4.31 3.54
CA MET A 212 -16.26 -3.61 2.72
C MET A 212 -17.23 -2.75 3.55
N ALA A 213 -17.31 -3.00 4.86
CA ALA A 213 -18.14 -2.26 5.81
C ALA A 213 -17.34 -1.24 6.64
N ALA A 214 -16.14 -0.87 6.22
CA ALA A 214 -15.32 0.17 6.82
C ALA A 214 -15.51 1.52 6.11
N ASP A 215 -15.16 2.61 6.78
CA ASP A 215 -15.18 3.96 6.19
C ASP A 215 -13.91 4.19 5.34
N ILE A 216 -12.76 3.66 5.78
CA ILE A 216 -11.47 3.67 5.06
C ILE A 216 -10.78 2.32 5.23
N ILE A 217 -10.06 1.87 4.21
CA ILE A 217 -9.17 0.71 4.29
C ILE A 217 -7.79 1.00 3.69
N SER A 218 -6.78 0.22 4.10
CA SER A 218 -5.50 0.14 3.38
C SER A 218 -5.63 -0.74 2.13
N LEU A 219 -5.15 -0.26 0.99
CA LEU A 219 -5.04 -1.00 -0.28
C LEU A 219 -3.66 -0.73 -0.90
N GLY A 220 -2.97 -1.76 -1.38
CA GLY A 220 -1.74 -1.58 -2.17
C GLY A 220 -2.06 -1.07 -3.59
N ASP A 221 -1.23 -0.17 -4.12
CA ASP A 221 -1.39 0.47 -5.43
C ASP A 221 -1.52 -0.53 -6.59
N SER A 222 -0.80 -1.65 -6.53
CA SER A 222 -0.89 -2.75 -7.50
C SER A 222 -2.31 -3.33 -7.67
N TRP A 223 -3.18 -3.21 -6.65
CA TRP A 223 -4.57 -3.64 -6.71
C TRP A 223 -5.57 -2.52 -7.03
N LEU A 224 -5.14 -1.25 -7.07
CA LEU A 224 -6.02 -0.09 -7.26
C LEU A 224 -6.85 -0.22 -8.55
N ASN A 225 -6.21 -0.52 -9.67
CA ASN A 225 -6.87 -0.70 -10.97
C ASN A 225 -7.98 -1.77 -10.91
N PHE A 226 -7.70 -2.92 -10.30
CA PHE A 226 -8.69 -4.00 -10.17
C PHE A 226 -9.84 -3.62 -9.23
N ALA A 227 -9.55 -2.90 -8.14
CA ALA A 227 -10.57 -2.42 -7.21
C ALA A 227 -11.55 -1.45 -7.89
N ILE A 228 -11.06 -0.59 -8.79
CA ILE A 228 -11.87 0.31 -9.63
C ILE A 228 -12.72 -0.51 -10.62
N ILE A 229 -12.10 -1.36 -11.45
CA ILE A 229 -12.81 -2.16 -12.48
C ILE A 229 -13.90 -3.06 -11.89
N ARG A 230 -13.71 -3.58 -10.66
CA ARG A 230 -14.70 -4.40 -9.93
C ARG A 230 -15.71 -3.58 -9.11
N GLY A 231 -15.58 -2.25 -9.10
CA GLY A 231 -16.41 -1.33 -8.30
C GLY A 231 -16.36 -1.62 -6.80
N LEU A 232 -15.22 -2.07 -6.27
CA LEU A 232 -15.03 -2.41 -4.85
C LEU A 232 -14.80 -1.17 -3.98
N ILE A 233 -14.36 -0.07 -4.59
CA ILE A 233 -14.08 1.23 -3.97
C ILE A 233 -14.85 2.34 -4.69
N GLU A 234 -15.02 3.48 -4.04
CA GLU A 234 -15.58 4.70 -4.64
C GLU A 234 -14.54 5.85 -4.59
N PRO A 235 -14.60 6.83 -5.51
CA PRO A 235 -13.64 7.92 -5.54
C PRO A 235 -13.79 8.86 -4.33
N VAL A 236 -12.67 9.46 -3.94
CA VAL A 236 -12.61 10.50 -2.91
C VAL A 236 -13.24 11.78 -3.48
N LYS A 237 -14.29 12.29 -2.82
CA LYS A 237 -15.06 13.48 -3.26
C LYS A 237 -14.51 14.76 -2.63
N HIS A 238 -14.85 15.93 -3.16
CA HIS A 238 -14.50 17.26 -2.60
C HIS A 238 -12.99 17.54 -2.49
N LEU A 239 -12.24 17.17 -3.53
CA LEU A 239 -10.77 17.19 -3.59
C LEU A 239 -10.19 18.61 -3.70
N GLU A 240 -10.92 19.48 -4.40
CA GLU A 240 -10.65 20.90 -4.59
C GLU A 240 -10.55 21.67 -3.26
N GLU A 241 -11.18 21.17 -2.20
CA GLU A 241 -11.12 21.71 -0.83
C GLU A 241 -9.94 21.14 -0.03
N GLN A 242 -9.39 19.98 -0.42
CA GLN A 242 -8.39 19.25 0.38
C GLN A 242 -6.97 19.83 0.25
N GLU A 243 -6.43 20.34 1.35
CA GLU A 243 -5.04 20.82 1.43
C GLU A 243 -4.01 19.70 1.21
N TRP A 244 -4.27 18.49 1.75
CA TRP A 244 -3.35 17.36 1.58
C TRP A 244 -3.10 17.02 0.11
N PHE A 245 -4.14 17.09 -0.74
CA PHE A 245 -4.03 16.77 -2.16
C PHE A 245 -3.27 17.85 -2.92
N LYS A 246 -3.46 19.13 -2.55
CA LYS A 246 -2.71 20.27 -3.11
C LYS A 246 -1.21 20.14 -2.87
N ASN A 247 -0.82 19.65 -1.69
CA ASN A 247 0.57 19.51 -1.26
C ASN A 247 1.30 18.27 -1.84
N LEU A 248 0.59 17.29 -2.41
CA LEU A 248 1.23 16.13 -3.07
C LEU A 248 1.98 16.53 -4.35
N SER A 249 3.06 15.81 -4.68
CA SER A 249 3.80 16.00 -5.93
C SER A 249 2.94 15.68 -7.17
N ASN A 250 3.32 16.20 -8.34
CA ASN A 250 2.59 15.94 -9.58
C ASN A 250 2.60 14.45 -9.96
N LYS A 251 3.66 13.70 -9.62
CA LYS A 251 3.76 12.25 -9.86
C LYS A 251 2.70 11.50 -9.04
N TRP A 252 2.41 11.91 -7.80
CA TRP A 252 1.26 11.40 -7.04
C TRP A 252 -0.08 11.80 -7.65
N LYS A 253 -0.28 13.08 -7.99
CA LYS A 253 -1.55 13.57 -8.57
C LYS A 253 -1.93 12.78 -9.82
N VAL A 254 -0.98 12.56 -10.73
CA VAL A 254 -1.15 11.69 -11.92
C VAL A 254 -1.36 10.23 -11.51
N HIS A 255 -0.55 9.68 -10.59
CA HIS A 255 -0.68 8.28 -10.17
C HIS A 255 -2.00 7.97 -9.43
N LEU A 256 -2.72 8.96 -8.89
CA LEU A 256 -4.00 8.71 -8.20
C LEU A 256 -5.24 9.02 -9.07
N CYS A 257 -5.07 9.79 -10.14
CA CYS A 257 -6.17 10.15 -11.05
C CYS A 257 -6.48 9.02 -12.03
N ARG A 258 -7.71 8.51 -12.02
CA ARG A 258 -8.18 7.42 -12.88
C ARG A 258 -9.61 7.63 -13.36
N ASN A 259 -9.90 7.15 -14.56
CA ASN A 259 -11.28 6.98 -15.01
C ASN A 259 -11.94 5.74 -14.38
N ASP A 260 -13.22 5.51 -14.66
CA ASP A 260 -14.01 4.38 -14.13
C ASP A 260 -13.54 2.99 -14.64
N LYS A 261 -12.59 2.95 -15.58
CA LYS A 261 -11.92 1.71 -16.03
C LYS A 261 -10.59 1.48 -15.31
N GLY A 262 -10.21 2.35 -14.38
CA GLY A 262 -8.93 2.27 -13.66
C GLY A 262 -7.71 2.63 -14.52
N GLU A 263 -7.92 3.26 -15.68
CA GLU A 263 -6.87 3.80 -16.56
C GLU A 263 -6.46 5.21 -16.10
N LEU A 264 -5.21 5.62 -16.37
CA LEU A 264 -4.73 6.98 -16.15
C LEU A 264 -5.55 8.00 -16.95
N ASP A 265 -6.17 8.97 -16.27
CA ASP A 265 -6.95 10.03 -16.91
C ASP A 265 -6.78 11.35 -16.14
N PRO A 266 -6.23 12.43 -16.76
CA PRO A 266 -6.13 13.75 -16.13
C PRO A 266 -7.47 14.36 -15.74
N ASN A 267 -8.57 13.97 -16.40
CA ASN A 267 -9.94 14.42 -16.11
C ASN A 267 -10.73 13.40 -15.25
N GLY A 268 -10.06 12.34 -14.79
CA GLY A 268 -10.66 11.30 -13.96
C GLY A 268 -10.87 11.73 -12.51
N TYR A 269 -11.15 10.74 -11.66
CA TYR A 269 -11.34 10.92 -10.23
C TYR A 269 -10.10 10.47 -9.44
N ILE A 270 -9.96 10.94 -8.20
CA ILE A 270 -8.92 10.47 -7.27
C ILE A 270 -9.49 9.30 -6.46
N TRP A 271 -8.88 8.13 -6.57
CA TRP A 271 -9.42 6.88 -5.99
C TRP A 271 -8.81 6.48 -4.64
N GLY A 272 -7.86 7.27 -4.14
CA GLY A 272 -7.27 7.09 -2.82
C GLY A 272 -6.27 8.18 -2.47
N ALA A 273 -5.80 8.15 -1.23
CA ALA A 273 -4.73 8.99 -0.73
C ALA A 273 -3.55 8.12 -0.28
N PRO A 274 -2.32 8.31 -0.79
CA PRO A 274 -1.16 7.55 -0.33
C PRO A 274 -0.89 7.89 1.14
N TYR A 275 -0.43 6.93 1.92
CA TYR A 275 0.01 7.18 3.30
C TYR A 275 1.39 6.59 3.62
N ARG A 276 1.96 5.82 2.70
CA ARG A 276 3.32 5.28 2.73
C ARG A 276 3.71 4.78 1.33
N TRP A 277 5.00 4.78 1.06
CA TRP A 277 5.57 4.24 -0.17
C TRP A 277 6.99 3.75 0.07
N GLY A 278 7.58 3.08 -0.91
CA GLY A 278 9.01 2.78 -0.92
C GLY A 278 9.46 2.06 -2.18
N PRO A 279 10.77 1.82 -2.35
CA PRO A 279 11.31 1.06 -3.47
C PRO A 279 11.20 -0.46 -3.24
N MET A 280 11.23 -1.22 -4.33
CA MET A 280 11.62 -2.62 -4.30
C MET A 280 13.16 -2.73 -4.24
N VAL A 281 13.69 -3.64 -3.41
CA VAL A 281 15.10 -3.67 -3.01
C VAL A 281 15.70 -5.07 -3.11
N ILE A 282 17.03 -5.12 -3.24
CA ILE A 282 17.83 -6.35 -3.20
C ILE A 282 18.65 -6.38 -1.92
N ALA A 283 18.40 -7.37 -1.05
CA ALA A 283 19.24 -7.67 0.10
C ALA A 283 20.20 -8.81 -0.22
N TYR A 284 21.47 -8.74 0.19
CA TYR A 284 22.43 -9.83 0.02
C TYR A 284 23.35 -10.03 1.22
N LYS A 285 23.81 -11.27 1.42
CA LYS A 285 24.73 -11.65 2.49
C LYS A 285 26.18 -11.34 2.09
N LYS A 286 26.72 -10.22 2.58
CA LYS A 286 28.09 -9.75 2.32
C LYS A 286 29.15 -10.84 2.52
N GLU A 287 29.00 -11.64 3.58
CA GLU A 287 29.96 -12.69 3.91
C GLU A 287 29.93 -13.87 2.92
N LYS A 288 28.77 -14.20 2.32
CA LYS A 288 28.72 -15.21 1.24
C LYS A 288 29.43 -14.70 0.00
N PHE A 289 29.18 -13.45 -0.36
CA PHE A 289 29.81 -12.81 -1.51
C PHE A 289 31.33 -12.75 -1.36
N ARG A 290 31.84 -12.30 -0.20
CA ARG A 290 33.27 -12.29 0.13
C ARG A 290 33.92 -13.68 0.04
N ARG A 291 33.30 -14.71 0.63
CA ARG A 291 33.84 -16.10 0.61
C ARG A 291 33.88 -16.73 -0.78
N HIS A 292 32.97 -16.34 -1.66
CA HIS A 292 32.89 -16.85 -3.04
C HIS A 292 33.52 -15.89 -4.07
N ASN A 293 34.30 -14.89 -3.62
CA ASN A 293 34.96 -13.88 -4.47
C ASN A 293 34.01 -13.13 -5.42
N LEU A 294 32.74 -12.94 -5.01
CA LEU A 294 31.74 -12.23 -5.78
C LEU A 294 31.79 -10.74 -5.47
N ARG A 295 31.81 -9.90 -6.52
CA ARG A 295 31.63 -8.45 -6.40
C ARG A 295 30.30 -8.13 -5.70
N PRO A 296 30.16 -7.03 -4.94
CA PRO A 296 28.87 -6.55 -4.44
C PRO A 296 27.75 -6.54 -5.50
N ILE A 297 26.49 -6.60 -5.05
CA ILE A 297 25.33 -6.29 -5.91
C ILE A 297 25.19 -4.77 -6.00
N GLU A 298 25.00 -4.27 -7.22
CA GLU A 298 24.73 -2.87 -7.51
C GLU A 298 23.49 -2.66 -8.40
N ASP A 299 23.13 -3.64 -9.25
CA ASP A 299 22.01 -3.50 -10.20
C ASP A 299 21.31 -4.85 -10.52
N TRP A 300 20.19 -4.82 -11.26
CA TRP A 300 19.43 -6.02 -11.63
C TRP A 300 20.25 -7.08 -12.34
N SER A 301 21.21 -6.67 -13.19
CA SER A 301 22.10 -7.58 -13.94
C SER A 301 22.94 -8.49 -13.06
N ASP A 302 23.20 -8.10 -11.81
CA ASP A 302 23.92 -8.94 -10.86
C ASP A 302 23.14 -10.17 -10.41
N LEU A 303 21.81 -10.17 -10.55
CA LEU A 303 20.98 -11.35 -10.28
C LEU A 303 21.19 -12.46 -11.33
N TRP A 304 21.67 -12.14 -12.54
CA TRP A 304 21.88 -13.11 -13.63
C TRP A 304 23.22 -13.84 -13.57
N ARG A 305 24.09 -13.53 -12.60
CA ARG A 305 25.38 -14.20 -12.37
C ARG A 305 25.18 -15.70 -12.10
N ALA A 306 25.95 -16.56 -12.76
CA ALA A 306 25.77 -18.03 -12.71
C ALA A 306 25.95 -18.62 -11.29
N GLU A 307 26.75 -17.96 -10.46
CA GLU A 307 27.05 -18.33 -9.08
C GLU A 307 25.86 -18.16 -8.13
N LEU A 308 24.81 -17.45 -8.56
CA LEU A 308 23.56 -17.28 -7.80
C LEU A 308 22.52 -18.36 -8.09
N ALA A 309 22.88 -19.45 -8.81
CA ALA A 309 21.95 -20.52 -9.16
C ALA A 309 21.28 -21.14 -7.92
N GLY A 310 19.96 -21.01 -7.82
CA GLY A 310 19.17 -21.39 -6.65
C GLY A 310 19.58 -20.68 -5.34
N LYS A 311 20.14 -19.47 -5.40
CA LYS A 311 20.60 -18.64 -4.26
C LYS A 311 19.83 -17.33 -4.10
N VAL A 312 18.80 -17.08 -4.90
CA VAL A 312 17.89 -15.92 -4.76
C VAL A 312 16.54 -16.36 -4.20
N ALA A 313 15.93 -15.60 -3.31
CA ALA A 313 14.49 -15.67 -3.05
C ALA A 313 13.84 -14.35 -3.47
N MET A 314 12.64 -14.39 -4.03
CA MET A 314 11.98 -13.19 -4.55
C MET A 314 10.47 -13.22 -4.21
N VAL A 315 9.85 -12.04 -4.12
CA VAL A 315 8.39 -11.93 -3.97
C VAL A 315 7.65 -12.62 -5.13
N ASP A 316 6.57 -13.33 -4.81
CA ASP A 316 5.65 -13.91 -5.81
C ASP A 316 4.67 -12.82 -6.26
N SER A 317 5.14 -11.97 -7.18
CA SER A 317 4.35 -10.95 -7.86
C SER A 317 4.75 -10.87 -9.32
N SER A 318 3.84 -11.24 -10.23
CA SER A 318 4.13 -11.25 -11.68
C SER A 318 4.55 -9.89 -12.21
N ARG A 319 4.02 -8.78 -11.67
CA ARG A 319 4.43 -7.41 -12.05
C ARG A 319 5.85 -7.09 -11.59
N GLU A 320 6.24 -7.53 -10.40
CA GLU A 320 7.59 -7.31 -9.87
C GLU A 320 8.62 -8.20 -10.58
N VAL A 321 8.29 -9.47 -10.81
CA VAL A 321 9.16 -10.45 -11.46
C VAL A 321 9.39 -10.09 -12.93
N ILE A 322 8.32 -9.83 -13.70
CA ILE A 322 8.46 -9.41 -15.10
C ILE A 322 9.13 -8.03 -15.16
N GLY A 323 8.77 -7.09 -14.26
CA GLY A 323 9.38 -5.77 -14.21
C GLY A 323 10.89 -5.78 -13.92
N ALA A 324 11.38 -6.66 -13.04
CA ALA A 324 12.80 -6.85 -12.83
C ALA A 324 13.53 -7.38 -14.09
N VAL A 325 12.89 -8.27 -14.85
CA VAL A 325 13.41 -8.71 -16.17
C VAL A 325 13.40 -7.57 -17.18
N LEU A 326 12.35 -6.75 -17.22
CA LEU A 326 12.27 -5.58 -18.09
C LEU A 326 13.38 -4.58 -17.77
N LYS A 327 13.63 -4.24 -16.49
CA LYS A 327 14.73 -3.35 -16.11
C LYS A 327 16.11 -3.93 -16.40
N TYR A 328 16.31 -5.23 -16.19
CA TYR A 328 17.52 -5.91 -16.63
C TYR A 328 17.74 -5.77 -18.15
N MET A 329 16.67 -5.80 -18.95
CA MET A 329 16.67 -5.54 -20.39
C MET A 329 16.61 -4.05 -20.76
N GLY A 330 16.84 -3.12 -19.82
CA GLY A 330 16.82 -1.67 -20.05
C GLY A 330 15.44 -1.06 -20.35
N SER A 331 14.37 -1.81 -20.12
CA SER A 331 12.97 -1.44 -20.37
C SER A 331 12.25 -1.01 -19.08
N SER A 332 11.11 -0.34 -19.23
CA SER A 332 10.30 0.21 -18.13
C SER A 332 9.46 -0.85 -17.41
N TYR A 333 9.19 -0.68 -16.10
CA TYR A 333 8.12 -1.42 -15.41
C TYR A 333 6.72 -1.19 -16.00
N ASN A 334 6.53 -0.13 -16.79
CA ASN A 334 5.28 0.37 -17.36
C ASN A 334 5.21 0.20 -18.90
N THR A 335 6.04 -0.67 -19.49
CA THR A 335 5.97 -1.06 -20.91
C THR A 335 4.54 -1.46 -21.30
N LYS A 336 4.01 -0.85 -22.36
CA LYS A 336 2.59 -0.97 -22.79
C LYS A 336 2.35 -2.02 -23.88
N ASP A 337 3.41 -2.48 -24.53
CA ASP A 337 3.41 -3.58 -25.49
C ASP A 337 4.81 -4.21 -25.48
N VAL A 338 4.91 -5.46 -25.01
CA VAL A 338 6.21 -6.11 -24.85
C VAL A 338 6.78 -6.53 -26.19
N GLU A 339 5.93 -6.83 -27.17
CA GLU A 339 6.36 -7.30 -28.49
C GLU A 339 7.01 -6.18 -29.32
N THR A 340 6.52 -4.95 -29.21
CA THR A 340 7.00 -3.81 -30.00
C THR A 340 7.99 -2.89 -29.26
N GLN A 341 7.92 -2.79 -27.92
CA GLN A 341 8.73 -1.82 -27.16
C GLN A 341 10.00 -2.44 -26.53
N VAL A 342 10.12 -3.77 -26.48
CA VAL A 342 11.28 -4.45 -25.90
C VAL A 342 12.12 -5.12 -26.97
N VAL A 343 13.45 -4.98 -26.88
CA VAL A 343 14.40 -5.58 -27.82
C VAL A 343 14.24 -7.11 -27.82
N GLY A 344 13.86 -7.67 -28.98
CA GLY A 344 13.59 -9.10 -29.15
C GLY A 344 12.20 -9.58 -28.69
N GLY A 345 11.31 -8.64 -28.32
CA GLY A 345 9.91 -8.89 -28.00
C GLY A 345 9.70 -9.83 -26.80
N ARG A 346 8.49 -10.39 -26.69
CA ARG A 346 8.11 -11.29 -25.58
C ARG A 346 8.93 -12.57 -25.53
N LYS A 347 9.53 -13.00 -26.65
CA LYS A 347 10.44 -14.16 -26.71
C LYS A 347 11.75 -13.89 -25.96
N ALA A 348 12.33 -12.70 -26.12
CA ALA A 348 13.53 -12.31 -25.38
C ALA A 348 13.24 -12.13 -23.89
N VAL A 349 12.09 -11.54 -23.53
CA VAL A 349 11.64 -11.45 -22.13
C VAL A 349 11.45 -12.85 -21.52
N LEU A 350 10.79 -13.78 -22.22
CA LEU A 350 10.63 -15.16 -21.75
C LEU A 350 11.98 -15.88 -21.56
N HIS A 351 12.96 -15.65 -22.45
CA HIS A 351 14.30 -16.21 -22.30
C HIS A 351 14.98 -15.69 -21.02
N ASN A 352 14.97 -14.37 -20.80
CA ASN A 352 15.59 -13.77 -19.62
C ASN A 352 14.84 -14.10 -18.32
N LEU A 353 13.52 -14.26 -18.37
CA LEU A 353 12.69 -14.73 -17.26
C LEU A 353 13.04 -16.18 -16.88
N ARG A 354 13.30 -17.07 -17.85
CA ARG A 354 13.82 -18.44 -17.61
C ARG A 354 15.25 -18.44 -17.09
N MET A 355 16.07 -17.46 -17.44
CA MET A 355 17.41 -17.30 -16.85
C MET A 355 17.31 -16.88 -15.39
N LEU A 356 16.50 -15.87 -15.06
CA LEU A 356 16.21 -15.47 -13.67
C LEU A 356 15.64 -16.64 -12.85
N GLN A 357 14.76 -17.46 -13.46
CA GLN A 357 14.18 -18.66 -12.84
C GLN A 357 15.25 -19.61 -12.26
N ARG A 358 16.39 -19.77 -12.94
CA ARG A 358 17.48 -20.66 -12.48
C ARG A 358 18.23 -20.10 -11.27
N GLN A 359 18.18 -18.79 -11.07
CA GLN A 359 18.82 -18.07 -9.96
C GLN A 359 17.92 -18.10 -8.72
N VAL A 360 16.60 -18.04 -8.94
CA VAL A 360 15.59 -18.10 -7.88
C VAL A 360 15.44 -19.53 -7.34
N ARG A 361 15.38 -19.67 -6.02
CA ARG A 361 15.06 -20.90 -5.28
C ARG A 361 13.57 -21.01 -4.99
N LEU A 362 12.94 -19.87 -4.69
CA LEU A 362 11.51 -19.74 -4.46
C LEU A 362 11.02 -18.34 -4.81
N PHE A 363 9.83 -18.28 -5.42
CA PHE A 363 8.94 -17.12 -5.36
C PHE A 363 7.96 -17.33 -4.21
N ASP A 364 7.89 -16.38 -3.27
CA ASP A 364 6.95 -16.41 -2.14
C ASP A 364 6.78 -14.98 -1.58
N SER A 365 5.56 -14.52 -1.35
CA SER A 365 5.30 -13.13 -0.86
C SER A 365 5.09 -13.03 0.66
N VAL A 366 5.26 -14.12 1.42
CA VAL A 366 4.99 -14.21 2.87
C VAL A 366 6.22 -14.73 3.65
N HIS A 367 6.97 -15.66 3.06
CA HIS A 367 8.03 -16.43 3.71
C HIS A 367 9.40 -16.36 3.00
N TYR A 368 9.56 -15.65 1.88
CA TYR A 368 10.86 -15.53 1.20
C TYR A 368 12.00 -15.05 2.12
N LEU A 369 11.68 -14.13 3.04
CA LEU A 369 12.62 -13.64 4.05
C LEU A 369 13.00 -14.67 5.11
N LYS A 370 12.22 -15.76 5.29
CA LYS A 370 12.59 -16.89 6.15
C LYS A 370 13.78 -17.66 5.56
N ALA A 371 13.74 -17.97 4.26
CA ALA A 371 14.84 -18.61 3.54
C ALA A 371 16.09 -17.72 3.47
N PHE A 372 15.90 -16.40 3.41
CA PHE A 372 17.01 -15.46 3.53
C PHE A 372 17.57 -15.41 4.95
N SER A 373 16.73 -15.43 5.98
CA SER A 373 17.17 -15.41 7.38
C SER A 373 17.98 -16.68 7.73
N SER A 374 17.46 -17.87 7.39
CA SER A 374 18.15 -19.16 7.59
C SER A 374 19.48 -19.26 6.83
N GLY A 375 19.59 -18.59 5.67
CA GLY A 375 20.76 -18.67 4.80
C GLY A 375 20.68 -19.73 3.71
N ASP A 376 19.50 -20.31 3.48
CA ASP A 376 19.21 -21.18 2.34
C ASP A 376 19.42 -20.45 1.00
N VAL A 377 19.17 -19.14 0.99
CA VAL A 377 19.49 -18.22 -0.10
C VAL A 377 20.50 -17.16 0.36
N TRP A 378 21.22 -16.58 -0.60
CA TRP A 378 22.22 -15.53 -0.36
C TRP A 378 21.70 -14.13 -0.67
N VAL A 379 20.63 -14.06 -1.48
CA VAL A 379 20.00 -12.84 -1.96
C VAL A 379 18.48 -12.92 -1.72
N ALA A 380 17.86 -11.81 -1.31
CA ALA A 380 16.41 -11.64 -1.27
C ALA A 380 16.01 -10.40 -2.07
N VAL A 381 14.93 -10.50 -2.84
CA VAL A 381 14.42 -9.44 -3.72
C VAL A 381 12.96 -9.18 -3.37
N GLY A 382 12.61 -7.98 -2.92
CA GLY A 382 11.25 -7.70 -2.46
C GLY A 382 11.04 -6.28 -1.96
N TRP A 383 9.84 -6.00 -1.47
CA TRP A 383 9.47 -4.66 -1.01
C TRP A 383 10.31 -4.22 0.19
N SER A 384 10.81 -2.99 0.16
CA SER A 384 11.56 -2.41 1.28
C SER A 384 10.79 -2.42 2.61
N SER A 385 9.45 -2.48 2.55
CA SER A 385 8.57 -2.65 3.70
C SER A 385 8.91 -3.86 4.56
N ASP A 386 9.31 -4.96 3.91
CA ASP A 386 9.51 -6.25 4.55
C ASP A 386 11.00 -6.52 4.75
N VAL A 387 11.79 -6.21 3.71
CA VAL A 387 13.23 -6.51 3.63
C VAL A 387 14.01 -5.71 4.68
N ILE A 388 13.77 -4.41 4.82
CA ILE A 388 14.57 -3.53 5.68
C ILE A 388 14.41 -3.90 7.17
N PRO A 389 13.19 -4.11 7.72
CA PRO A 389 13.02 -4.51 9.13
C PRO A 389 13.68 -5.84 9.50
N VAL A 390 13.82 -6.76 8.54
CA VAL A 390 14.55 -8.03 8.75
C VAL A 390 16.07 -7.80 8.64
N ALA A 391 16.53 -7.13 7.58
CA ALA A 391 17.95 -6.88 7.34
C ALA A 391 18.63 -6.10 8.48
N LYS A 392 17.94 -5.14 9.10
CA LYS A 392 18.45 -4.38 10.27
C LYS A 392 18.75 -5.22 11.51
N ARG A 393 18.23 -6.45 11.57
CA ARG A 393 18.48 -7.41 12.67
C ARG A 393 19.66 -8.35 12.37
N MET A 394 20.35 -8.15 11.24
CA MET A 394 21.42 -9.01 10.73
C MET A 394 22.70 -8.21 10.53
N SER A 395 23.83 -8.69 11.04
CA SER A 395 25.12 -7.98 10.99
C SER A 395 25.88 -8.10 9.66
N ASN A 396 25.52 -9.06 8.80
CA ASN A 396 26.26 -9.41 7.59
C ASN A 396 25.46 -9.22 6.28
N VAL A 397 24.47 -8.33 6.31
CA VAL A 397 23.58 -8.01 5.18
C VAL A 397 23.85 -6.60 4.67
N ALA A 398 23.74 -6.41 3.35
CA ALA A 398 23.54 -5.12 2.71
C ALA A 398 22.22 -5.12 1.95
N VAL A 399 21.59 -3.95 1.81
CA VAL A 399 20.33 -3.74 1.08
C VAL A 399 20.50 -2.59 0.11
N ILE A 400 20.27 -2.83 -1.19
CA ILE A 400 20.40 -1.81 -2.23
C ILE A 400 19.09 -1.62 -3.00
N VAL A 401 18.86 -0.40 -3.46
CA VAL A 401 18.03 -0.13 -4.63
C VAL A 401 18.93 -0.22 -5.87
N PRO A 402 18.56 -0.99 -6.91
CA PRO A 402 19.36 -1.10 -8.13
C PRO A 402 19.67 0.25 -8.78
N LYS A 403 20.91 0.46 -9.28
CA LYS A 403 21.36 1.73 -9.88
C LYS A 403 20.56 2.17 -11.13
N SER A 404 19.90 1.23 -11.81
CA SER A 404 18.96 1.49 -12.91
C SER A 404 17.52 1.83 -12.45
N GLY A 405 17.26 1.82 -11.13
CA GLY A 405 15.97 2.06 -10.52
C GLY A 405 15.08 0.82 -10.38
N SER A 406 14.06 0.92 -9.53
CA SER A 406 13.11 -0.14 -9.20
C SER A 406 11.66 0.30 -9.40
N SER A 407 10.71 -0.61 -9.22
CA SER A 407 9.34 -0.27 -8.88
C SER A 407 9.31 0.52 -7.57
N LEU A 408 8.33 1.42 -7.46
CA LEU A 408 7.90 2.07 -6.23
C LEU A 408 6.52 1.53 -5.88
N TRP A 409 6.41 0.87 -4.73
CA TRP A 409 5.13 0.43 -4.17
C TRP A 409 4.52 1.54 -3.32
N ALA A 410 3.20 1.55 -3.19
CA ALA A 410 2.49 2.50 -2.33
C ALA A 410 1.29 1.84 -1.65
N ASP A 411 1.10 2.12 -0.35
CA ASP A 411 -0.17 1.81 0.29
C ASP A 411 -1.04 3.07 0.34
N LEU A 412 -2.28 2.88 -0.06
CA LEU A 412 -3.30 3.91 -0.22
C LEU A 412 -4.40 3.72 0.81
N TRP A 413 -4.90 4.83 1.33
CA TRP A 413 -6.22 4.91 1.94
C TRP A 413 -7.26 5.00 0.83
N VAL A 414 -8.19 4.04 0.80
CA VAL A 414 -9.31 4.01 -0.16
C VAL A 414 -10.63 3.86 0.57
N ILE A 415 -11.72 4.34 -0.05
CA ILE A 415 -13.08 4.27 0.48
C ILE A 415 -13.79 3.06 -0.14
N PRO A 416 -14.19 2.02 0.62
CA PRO A 416 -14.95 0.90 0.08
C PRO A 416 -16.31 1.34 -0.46
N TYR A 417 -16.76 0.77 -1.57
CA TYR A 417 -18.07 1.09 -2.15
C TYR A 417 -19.23 0.39 -1.42
N ALA A 418 -19.32 0.62 -0.10
CA ALA A 418 -20.31 0.02 0.79
C ALA A 418 -21.76 0.46 0.45
N THR A 419 -21.92 1.64 -0.15
CA THR A 419 -23.20 2.28 -0.46
C THR A 419 -23.95 1.62 -1.63
N ARG A 420 -23.29 0.77 -2.43
CA ARG A 420 -23.94 0.00 -3.51
C ARG A 420 -24.79 -1.18 -2.99
N PHE A 421 -24.62 -1.57 -1.72
CA PHE A 421 -25.39 -2.64 -1.09
C PHE A 421 -26.74 -2.10 -0.60
N LYS A 422 -27.84 -2.82 -0.87
CA LYS A 422 -29.19 -2.46 -0.43
C LYS A 422 -29.38 -2.75 1.07
N THR A 423 -28.89 -1.84 1.93
CA THR A 423 -28.97 -1.95 3.39
C THR A 423 -29.07 -0.57 4.05
N ASP A 424 -29.96 -0.42 5.03
CA ASP A 424 -30.03 0.80 5.87
C ASP A 424 -28.86 0.91 6.85
N LYS A 425 -28.04 -0.15 6.96
CA LYS A 425 -26.89 -0.24 7.88
C LYS A 425 -25.58 -0.54 7.17
N ILE A 426 -24.57 0.29 7.42
CA ILE A 426 -23.16 0.06 7.03
C ILE A 426 -22.37 -0.21 8.32
N GLY A 427 -21.62 -1.31 8.39
CA GLY A 427 -20.85 -1.67 9.58
C GLY A 427 -21.68 -1.85 10.85
N GLY A 428 -22.97 -2.18 10.71
CA GLY A 428 -23.95 -2.25 11.81
C GLY A 428 -24.53 -0.90 12.27
N ARG A 429 -24.15 0.21 11.64
CA ARG A 429 -24.55 1.59 11.97
C ARG A 429 -25.58 2.10 10.97
N VAL A 430 -26.54 2.91 11.41
CA VAL A 430 -27.53 3.52 10.52
C VAL A 430 -26.88 4.66 9.72
N ARG A 431 -26.86 4.53 8.38
CA ARG A 431 -26.50 5.53 7.36
C ARG A 431 -25.00 5.93 7.21
N SER A 432 -24.61 6.12 5.94
CA SER A 432 -23.49 6.90 5.32
C SER A 432 -22.05 6.80 5.87
N PRO A 433 -21.02 6.96 4.99
CA PRO A 433 -19.62 7.05 5.42
C PRO A 433 -19.36 8.15 6.46
N SER A 434 -18.40 7.92 7.35
CA SER A 434 -18.03 8.87 8.40
C SER A 434 -17.52 10.21 7.84
N PRO A 435 -17.98 11.37 8.34
CA PRO A 435 -17.46 12.67 7.91
C PRO A 435 -15.99 12.89 8.31
N LEU A 436 -15.48 12.06 9.22
CA LEU A 436 -14.11 12.09 9.74
C LEU A 436 -13.08 11.52 8.75
N ILE A 437 -13.53 11.01 7.58
CA ILE A 437 -12.66 10.46 6.53
C ILE A 437 -11.60 11.50 6.11
N TYR A 438 -12.04 12.69 5.72
CA TYR A 438 -11.17 13.75 5.20
C TYR A 438 -10.16 14.23 6.24
N GLN A 439 -10.60 14.38 7.49
CA GLN A 439 -9.73 14.72 8.62
C GLN A 439 -8.65 13.67 8.84
N TRP A 440 -8.97 12.38 8.69
CA TRP A 440 -7.97 11.30 8.81
C TRP A 440 -6.95 11.33 7.68
N LEU A 441 -7.38 11.61 6.44
CA LEU A 441 -6.47 11.76 5.30
C LEU A 441 -5.56 12.98 5.48
N GLU A 442 -6.13 14.13 5.83
CA GLU A 442 -5.42 15.38 6.10
C GLU A 442 -4.41 15.21 7.25
N PHE A 443 -4.83 14.58 8.34
CA PHE A 443 -3.97 14.22 9.47
C PHE A 443 -2.77 13.36 9.06
N CYS A 444 -2.99 12.28 8.30
CA CYS A 444 -1.92 11.38 7.85
C CYS A 444 -0.91 12.07 6.93
N LEU A 445 -1.35 13.13 6.23
CA LEU A 445 -0.57 13.88 5.24
C LEU A 445 -0.16 15.28 5.73
N GLN A 446 0.02 15.44 7.04
CA GLN A 446 0.76 16.57 7.63
C GLN A 446 2.28 16.33 7.57
N ILE A 447 3.08 17.38 7.35
CA ILE A 447 4.56 17.30 7.31
C ILE A 447 5.12 16.67 8.60
N ALA A 448 4.55 17.02 9.76
CA ALA A 448 4.91 16.45 11.07
C ALA A 448 4.79 14.91 11.14
N ARG A 449 4.04 14.28 10.24
CA ARG A 449 3.90 12.81 10.13
C ARG A 449 5.03 12.15 9.34
N ALA A 450 5.98 12.90 8.79
CA ALA A 450 7.21 12.34 8.24
C ALA A 450 8.14 11.73 9.31
N LEU A 451 8.11 12.28 10.55
CA LEU A 451 9.08 11.94 11.59
C LEU A 451 9.15 10.44 11.95
N PRO A 452 8.04 9.68 12.09
CA PRO A 452 8.11 8.24 12.38
C PRO A 452 8.76 7.39 11.28
N PHE A 453 8.78 7.87 10.03
CA PHE A 453 9.51 7.23 8.94
C PHE A 453 11.02 7.52 9.06
N GLN A 454 11.41 8.78 9.25
CA GLN A 454 12.81 9.21 9.50
C GLN A 454 13.40 8.58 10.79
N GLN A 455 12.57 8.36 11.81
CA GLN A 455 12.96 7.64 13.03
C GLN A 455 12.98 6.12 12.86
N GLU A 456 12.48 5.62 11.72
CA GLU A 456 12.39 4.22 11.32
C GLU A 456 11.49 3.38 12.25
N VAL A 457 10.48 4.03 12.84
CA VAL A 457 9.45 3.41 13.70
C VAL A 457 8.50 2.55 12.88
N ILE A 458 8.21 2.99 11.66
CA ILE A 458 7.44 2.25 10.65
C ILE A 458 8.23 2.17 9.33
N PRO A 459 8.04 1.10 8.54
CA PRO A 459 8.69 0.98 7.24
C PRO A 459 8.05 1.88 6.16
N GLY A 460 8.83 2.16 5.12
CA GLY A 460 8.48 3.05 4.02
C GLY A 460 8.87 4.50 4.27
N ALA A 461 8.33 5.41 3.46
CA ALA A 461 8.52 6.85 3.57
C ALA A 461 7.18 7.61 3.48
N SER A 462 7.18 8.86 3.96
CA SER A 462 6.02 9.76 3.84
C SER A 462 5.76 10.15 2.38
N PRO A 463 4.51 10.12 1.88
CA PRO A 463 4.18 10.56 0.53
C PRO A 463 4.44 12.05 0.26
N ILE A 464 4.45 12.90 1.29
CA ILE A 464 4.75 14.34 1.16
C ILE A 464 6.23 14.54 0.79
N ALA A 465 7.12 13.75 1.41
CA ALA A 465 8.56 13.82 1.19
C ALA A 465 9.00 13.22 -0.17
N PHE A 466 8.05 12.77 -0.99
CA PHE A 466 8.29 12.23 -2.32
C PHE A 466 8.83 13.32 -3.26
N GLU A 467 9.98 13.09 -3.88
CA GLU A 467 10.74 14.06 -4.70
C GLU A 467 11.22 15.33 -3.97
N GLN A 468 10.73 15.60 -2.75
CA GLN A 468 11.07 16.77 -1.94
C GLN A 468 12.16 16.51 -0.90
N TYR A 469 12.69 15.29 -0.76
CA TYR A 469 13.63 14.93 0.31
C TYR A 469 14.92 15.79 0.23
N PRO A 470 15.13 16.74 1.16
CA PRO A 470 16.40 17.44 1.24
C PRO A 470 17.38 16.43 1.84
N GLY A 471 18.46 16.12 1.12
CA GLY A 471 19.50 15.19 1.56
C GLY A 471 20.36 15.76 2.69
N GLY A 472 19.75 16.08 3.83
CA GLY A 472 20.40 16.48 5.06
C GLY A 472 20.75 15.24 5.89
N PRO A 473 21.98 15.13 6.45
CA PRO A 473 22.28 14.09 7.41
C PRO A 473 21.49 14.37 8.69
N THR A 474 20.40 13.63 8.93
CA THR A 474 19.91 13.52 10.31
C THR A 474 21.05 12.96 11.17
N GLU A 475 21.32 13.63 12.30
CA GLU A 475 22.53 13.35 13.08
C GLU A 475 22.69 11.86 13.36
N SER A 476 23.91 11.38 13.19
CA SER A 476 24.26 9.96 13.30
C SER A 476 23.77 9.41 14.65
N LYS A 477 22.70 8.60 14.63
CA LYS A 477 22.11 7.95 15.80
C LYS A 477 23.12 7.01 16.45
N LYS A 478 24.00 7.55 17.30
CA LYS A 478 25.03 6.83 18.05
C LYS A 478 24.41 5.58 18.68
N GLY A 479 24.93 4.41 18.31
CA GLY A 479 24.53 3.12 18.89
C GLY A 479 23.52 2.28 18.10
N LYS A 480 22.90 2.77 17.02
CA LYS A 480 22.13 1.87 16.13
C LYS A 480 23.07 1.16 15.13
N PRO A 481 22.96 -0.16 14.91
CA PRO A 481 23.73 -0.84 13.87
C PRO A 481 23.31 -0.30 12.50
N LYS A 482 24.24 0.39 11.82
CA LYS A 482 23.99 0.99 10.51
C LYS A 482 23.86 -0.11 9.47
N LEU A 483 22.66 -0.28 8.92
CA LEU A 483 22.44 -1.15 7.76
C LEU A 483 23.28 -0.62 6.59
N ASP A 484 23.98 -1.52 5.91
CA ASP A 484 24.78 -1.19 4.73
C ASP A 484 23.84 -1.02 3.53
N THR A 485 23.66 0.22 3.06
CA THR A 485 22.63 0.56 2.07
C THR A 485 22.93 1.85 1.32
N ASN A 486 22.40 1.97 0.11
CA ASN A 486 22.34 3.21 -0.68
C ASN A 486 21.03 4.01 -0.49
N LEU A 487 20.24 3.66 0.53
CA LEU A 487 19.05 4.40 0.95
C LEU A 487 19.42 5.48 1.98
N VAL A 488 18.77 6.64 1.89
CA VAL A 488 18.78 7.70 2.91
C VAL A 488 17.41 7.70 3.58
N ASP A 489 17.37 7.39 4.89
CA ASP A 489 16.13 7.29 5.68
C ASP A 489 15.01 6.43 5.03
N GLY A 490 15.41 5.37 4.32
CA GLY A 490 14.50 4.46 3.61
C GLY A 490 14.12 4.88 2.18
N VAL A 491 14.60 6.02 1.70
CA VAL A 491 14.34 6.61 0.38
C VAL A 491 15.56 6.41 -0.55
N PRO A 492 15.40 6.13 -1.86
CA PRO A 492 16.51 6.13 -2.81
C PRO A 492 17.14 7.53 -2.95
N THR A 493 18.43 7.61 -3.31
CA THR A 493 19.04 8.91 -3.68
C THR A 493 18.32 9.53 -4.90
N PRO A 494 18.37 10.86 -5.11
CA PRO A 494 17.66 11.51 -6.21
C PRO A 494 17.97 10.91 -7.59
N GLU A 495 19.21 10.51 -7.85
CA GLU A 495 19.66 9.93 -9.12
C GLU A 495 19.08 8.53 -9.37
N ILE A 496 18.81 7.77 -8.31
CA ILE A 496 18.16 6.46 -8.38
C ILE A 496 16.64 6.65 -8.43
N LEU A 497 16.09 7.52 -7.59
CA LEU A 497 14.65 7.82 -7.51
C LEU A 497 14.10 8.32 -8.85
N ALA A 498 14.87 9.14 -9.59
CA ALA A 498 14.53 9.59 -10.94
C ALA A 498 14.33 8.45 -11.94
N LYS A 499 14.95 7.28 -11.72
CA LYS A 499 14.81 6.06 -12.53
C LYS A 499 13.82 5.05 -11.96
N CYS A 500 13.23 5.36 -10.80
CA CYS A 500 12.25 4.52 -10.13
C CYS A 500 10.82 4.89 -10.53
N GLU A 501 9.98 3.87 -10.67
CA GLU A 501 8.72 3.93 -11.40
C GLU A 501 7.56 3.51 -10.48
N LEU A 502 6.58 4.41 -10.26
CA LEU A 502 5.30 3.99 -9.70
C LEU A 502 4.62 3.05 -10.70
N LEU A 503 3.96 2.00 -10.22
CA LEU A 503 3.36 0.99 -11.09
C LEU A 503 2.09 1.55 -11.74
N GLU A 504 2.17 1.83 -13.05
CA GLU A 504 1.02 2.27 -13.82
C GLU A 504 0.06 1.10 -14.11
N PRO A 505 -1.24 1.36 -14.32
CA PRO A 505 -2.17 0.38 -14.87
C PRO A 505 -1.62 -0.20 -16.18
N LEU A 506 -1.54 -1.53 -16.27
CA LEU A 506 -1.17 -2.19 -17.52
C LEU A 506 -2.24 -1.96 -18.59
N SER A 507 -1.81 -1.72 -19.82
CA SER A 507 -2.68 -1.80 -21.00
C SER A 507 -3.22 -3.22 -21.17
N GLU A 508 -4.31 -3.38 -21.92
CA GLU A 508 -4.84 -4.71 -22.27
C GLU A 508 -3.77 -5.57 -22.96
N LYS A 509 -2.98 -4.96 -23.86
CA LYS A 509 -1.86 -5.61 -24.54
C LYS A 509 -0.75 -6.08 -23.59
N ALA A 510 -0.34 -5.24 -22.64
CA ALA A 510 0.68 -5.62 -21.65
C ALA A 510 0.15 -6.70 -20.68
N LEU A 511 -1.15 -6.68 -20.33
CA LEU A 511 -1.77 -7.76 -19.57
C LEU A 511 -1.70 -9.09 -20.32
N GLU A 512 -2.07 -9.12 -21.60
CA GLU A 512 -1.95 -10.32 -22.44
C GLU A 512 -0.50 -10.83 -22.56
N ASP A 513 0.47 -9.93 -22.73
CA ASP A 513 1.88 -10.30 -22.80
C ASP A 513 2.37 -10.87 -21.46
N HIS A 514 1.97 -10.27 -20.33
CA HIS A 514 2.29 -10.78 -18.99
C HIS A 514 1.65 -12.15 -18.74
N GLU A 515 0.37 -12.34 -19.06
CA GLU A 515 -0.34 -13.63 -18.94
C GLU A 515 0.30 -14.71 -19.82
N TRP A 516 0.71 -14.36 -21.04
CA TRP A 516 1.43 -15.25 -21.94
C TRP A 516 2.81 -15.62 -21.40
N LEU A 517 3.55 -14.67 -20.82
CA LEU A 517 4.85 -14.92 -20.18
C LEU A 517 4.71 -15.90 -19.01
N ILE A 518 3.81 -15.63 -18.05
CA ILE A 518 3.63 -16.51 -16.87
C ILE A 518 3.15 -17.90 -17.29
N SER A 519 2.14 -18.02 -18.16
CA SER A 519 1.67 -19.33 -18.62
C SER A 519 2.71 -20.10 -19.46
N SER A 520 3.64 -19.42 -20.12
CA SER A 520 4.77 -20.03 -20.84
C SER A 520 5.95 -20.41 -19.94
N MET A 521 5.96 -19.94 -18.69
CA MET A 521 6.84 -20.42 -17.62
C MET A 521 6.29 -21.72 -17.02
N ASP A 522 5.02 -21.74 -16.60
CA ASP A 522 4.43 -22.92 -15.93
C ASP A 522 4.39 -24.18 -16.81
N LYS A 523 4.23 -24.02 -18.13
CA LYS A 523 4.32 -25.12 -19.11
C LYS A 523 5.69 -25.83 -19.15
N SER A 524 6.71 -25.30 -18.46
CA SER A 524 7.98 -26.02 -18.23
C SER A 524 7.89 -27.12 -17.16
N GLY A 525 6.74 -27.29 -16.50
CA GLY A 525 6.52 -28.30 -15.46
C GLY A 525 6.85 -27.82 -14.04
N SER A 526 7.10 -26.52 -13.84
CA SER A 526 7.55 -25.98 -12.56
C SER A 526 6.42 -25.59 -11.59
N GLY A 527 5.24 -25.17 -12.08
CA GLY A 527 4.08 -24.82 -11.24
C GLY A 527 4.36 -23.67 -10.24
N TRP A 528 4.93 -22.58 -10.75
CA TRP A 528 5.85 -21.71 -10.01
C TRP A 528 5.27 -20.36 -9.59
N ILE A 529 4.20 -19.88 -10.24
CA ILE A 529 3.51 -18.62 -9.89
C ILE A 529 2.03 -18.96 -9.75
N ARG A 530 1.63 -19.31 -8.51
CA ARG A 530 0.29 -19.88 -8.25
C ARG A 530 -0.81 -18.83 -8.12
N ASN A 531 -0.43 -17.59 -7.82
CA ASN A 531 -1.34 -16.46 -7.68
C ASN A 531 -1.13 -15.44 -8.81
N ILE A 532 -2.18 -14.65 -9.10
CA ILE A 532 -2.25 -13.57 -10.13
C ILE A 532 -2.89 -13.95 -11.50
N LEU A 533 -3.28 -15.21 -11.76
CA LEU A 533 -4.16 -15.53 -12.92
C LEU A 533 -5.67 -15.67 -12.58
N ASN A 534 -6.02 -15.87 -11.31
CA ASN A 534 -7.42 -16.12 -10.89
C ASN A 534 -8.33 -14.88 -10.88
N SER A 535 -7.78 -13.68 -11.05
CA SER A 535 -8.53 -12.42 -11.04
C SER A 535 -9.25 -12.12 -12.37
N ARG A 536 -8.70 -12.58 -13.51
CA ARG A 536 -9.26 -12.35 -14.86
C ARG A 536 -10.10 -13.52 -15.40
N SER A 537 -9.84 -14.76 -14.98
CA SER A 537 -10.74 -15.90 -15.25
C SER A 537 -12.16 -15.66 -14.71
N ALA A 538 -12.26 -15.02 -13.55
CA ALA A 538 -13.53 -14.57 -12.97
C ALA A 538 -14.17 -13.34 -13.68
N LEU A 539 -13.44 -12.59 -14.51
CA LEU A 539 -13.98 -11.45 -15.29
C LEU A 539 -14.58 -11.88 -16.64
N PHE A 540 -13.97 -12.86 -17.32
CA PHE A 540 -14.51 -13.38 -18.56
C PHE A 540 -15.76 -14.25 -18.33
N ASN A 541 -15.77 -15.07 -17.28
CA ASN A 541 -16.95 -15.87 -16.95
C ASN A 541 -18.19 -15.03 -16.59
N SER A 542 -18.02 -13.79 -16.07
CA SER A 542 -19.17 -12.91 -15.80
C SER A 542 -19.64 -12.11 -17.02
N ARG A 543 -18.78 -11.90 -18.04
CA ARG A 543 -19.16 -11.23 -19.30
C ARG A 543 -19.74 -12.18 -20.35
N GLY A 544 -19.47 -13.48 -20.27
CA GLY A 544 -20.02 -14.49 -21.19
C GLY A 544 -21.48 -14.91 -20.91
N GLY A 545 -22.02 -14.60 -19.73
CA GLY A 545 -23.26 -15.20 -19.24
C GLY A 545 -24.60 -14.68 -19.79
N ASN A 546 -24.61 -13.66 -20.66
CA ASN A 546 -25.85 -12.96 -21.04
C ASN A 546 -26.07 -12.79 -22.57
N LYS A 547 -25.80 -13.86 -23.32
CA LYS A 547 -26.27 -14.04 -24.71
C LYS A 547 -26.67 -15.50 -24.97
N LYS A 548 -27.85 -15.92 -24.48
CA LYS A 548 -28.71 -17.00 -25.04
C LYS A 548 -29.96 -17.26 -24.18
N SER A 549 -31.02 -16.48 -24.42
CA SER A 549 -32.43 -16.88 -24.40
C SER A 549 -33.26 -15.72 -24.92
#